data_AF-A0A4R1X0I8-F1
#
_entry.id   AF-A0A4R1X0I8-F1
#
_cell.length_a   1.000
_cell.length_b   1.000
_cell.length_c   1.000
_cell.angle_alpha   90.00
_cell.angle_beta   90.00
_cell.angle_gamma   90.00
#
_symmetry.space_group_name_H-M   'P 1'
#
loop_
_entity.id
_entity.type
_entity.pdbx_description
1 polymer ?
#
loop_
_entity_poly.entity_id
_entity_poly.type
_entity_poly.pdbx_seq_one_letter_code
_entity_poly.pdbx_strand_id
1 'polypeptide(L)' 'MSKTVVFGFPGDSQLYVADVEAGTVKPLEDTDGRAGELRASRAPFIRGVDFAVALAPADKAFSGLFD' A
#
# COMPACT_ATOMS: atom_id res chain seq x y z
N MET A 1 4.49 -9.02 14.22
CA MET A 1 4.31 -7.66 13.66
C MET A 1 3.39 -7.86 12.47
N SER A 2 2.19 -7.30 12.47
CA SER A 2 1.22 -7.52 11.40
C SER A 2 1.77 -7.02 10.07
N LYS A 3 1.73 -7.86 9.03
CA LYS A 3 2.16 -7.50 7.67
C LYS A 3 1.01 -6.80 6.97
N THR A 4 0.91 -5.49 7.19
CA THR A 4 -0.24 -4.70 6.73
C THR A 4 0.21 -3.59 5.77
N VAL A 5 -0.52 -3.41 4.67
CA VAL A 5 -0.25 -2.36 3.66
C VAL A 5 -1.51 -1.52 3.46
N VAL A 6 -1.36 -0.20 3.50
CA VAL A 6 -2.43 0.75 3.15
C VAL A 6 -2.20 1.27 1.73
N PHE A 7 -3.22 1.18 0.87
CA PHE A 7 -3.14 1.60 -0.53
C PHE A 7 -4.48 2.13 -1.04
N GLY A 8 -4.48 2.83 -2.16
CA GLY A 8 -5.69 3.32 -2.82
C GLY A 8 -5.51 3.40 -4.33
N PHE A 9 -6.61 3.45 -5.08
CA PHE A 9 -6.58 3.47 -6.54
C PHE A 9 -6.82 4.87 -7.09
N PRO A 10 -6.21 5.26 -8.23
CA PRO A 10 -6.56 6.49 -8.93
C PRO A 10 -8.06 6.55 -9.25
N GLY A 11 -8.69 7.69 -9.01
CA GLY A 11 -10.13 7.88 -9.25
C GLY A 11 -11.07 7.35 -8.16
N ASP A 12 -10.59 6.50 -7.24
CA ASP A 12 -11.39 5.95 -6.14
C ASP A 12 -11.07 6.63 -4.81
N SER A 13 -12.01 7.32 -4.17
CA SER A 13 -11.77 8.00 -2.89
C SER A 13 -11.45 7.08 -1.71
N GLN A 14 -11.69 5.77 -1.83
CA GLN A 14 -11.46 4.79 -0.78
C GLN A 14 -9.98 4.40 -0.66
N LEU A 15 -9.48 4.28 0.59
CA LEU A 15 -8.24 3.56 0.90
C LEU A 15 -8.57 2.14 1.38
N TYR A 16 -7.64 1.23 1.21
CA TYR A 16 -7.76 -0.17 1.56
C TYR A 16 -6.60 -0.59 2.46
N VAL A 17 -6.87 -1.56 3.32
CA VAL A 17 -5.90 -2.23 4.18
C VAL A 17 -5.80 -3.68 3.71
N ALA A 18 -4.64 -4.07 3.19
CA ALA A 18 -4.29 -5.47 3.01
C ALA A 18 -3.64 -5.98 4.29
N ASP A 19 -4.23 -7.00 4.90
CA ASP A 19 -3.60 -7.80 5.95
C ASP A 19 -3.13 -9.11 5.31
N VAL A 20 -1.81 -9.24 5.15
CA VAL A 20 -1.18 -10.39 4.49
C VAL A 20 -1.26 -11.65 5.36
N GLU A 21 -1.25 -11.50 6.67
CA GLU A 21 -1.33 -12.65 7.59
C GLU A 21 -2.75 -13.20 7.64
N ALA A 22 -3.75 -12.31 7.64
CA ALA A 22 -5.15 -12.71 7.57
C ALA A 22 -5.63 -13.06 6.15
N GLY A 23 -4.86 -12.71 5.11
CA GLY A 23 -5.24 -12.91 3.71
C GLY A 23 -6.46 -12.10 3.29
N THR A 24 -6.63 -10.88 3.85
CA THR A 24 -7.81 -10.04 3.60
C THR A 24 -7.43 -8.67 3.06
N VAL A 25 -8.35 -8.08 2.29
CA VAL A 25 -8.33 -6.66 1.92
C VAL A 25 -9.65 -6.05 2.37
N LYS A 26 -9.59 -4.98 3.14
CA LYS A 26 -10.77 -4.29 3.67
C LYS A 26 -10.69 -2.79 3.41
N PRO A 27 -11.83 -2.10 3.22
CA PRO A 27 -11.84 -0.64 3.22
C PRO A 27 -11.26 -0.12 4.53
N LEU A 28 -10.38 0.87 4.44
CA LEU A 28 -9.95 1.64 5.60
C LEU A 28 -11.11 2.56 6.00
N GLU A 29 -11.67 2.33 7.19
CA GLU A 29 -12.67 3.26 7.74
C GLU A 29 -11.95 4.55 8.14
N ASP A 30 -12.24 5.64 7.42
CA ASP A 30 -11.64 6.94 7.69
C ASP A 30 -12.45 7.67 8.77
N THR A 31 -12.20 7.34 10.03
CA THR A 31 -12.95 7.93 11.15
C THR A 31 -12.53 9.38 11.43
N ASP A 32 -11.33 9.79 11.01
CA ASP A 32 -10.69 11.06 11.38
C ASP A 32 -10.30 11.96 10.18
N GLY A 33 -10.63 11.59 8.94
CA GLY A 33 -10.30 12.37 7.73
C GLY A 33 -8.84 12.27 7.25
N ARG A 34 -8.00 11.53 7.97
CA ARG A 34 -6.57 11.35 7.68
C ARG A 34 -6.32 10.56 6.40
N ALA A 35 -7.23 9.65 6.03
CA ALA A 35 -7.11 8.93 4.76
C ALA A 35 -7.22 9.92 3.58
N GLY A 36 -8.09 10.91 3.69
CA GLY A 36 -8.21 12.01 2.73
C GLY A 36 -6.92 12.82 2.57
N GLU A 37 -6.27 13.21 3.66
CA GLU A 37 -5.00 13.95 3.64
C GLU A 37 -3.86 13.14 3.01
N LEU A 38 -3.72 11.87 3.41
CA LEU A 38 -2.73 10.96 2.84
C LEU A 38 -2.92 10.82 1.32
N ARG A 39 -4.17 10.72 0.88
CA ARG A 39 -4.51 10.63 -0.54
C ARG A 39 -4.23 11.93 -1.30
N ALA A 40 -4.55 13.09 -0.72
CA ALA A 40 -4.29 14.39 -1.32
C ALA A 40 -2.80 14.64 -1.56
N SER A 41 -1.94 14.08 -0.69
CA SER A 41 -0.48 14.22 -0.83
C SER A 41 0.07 13.62 -2.14
N ARG A 42 -0.62 12.63 -2.72
CA ARG A 42 -0.16 11.81 -3.87
C ARG A 42 1.27 11.24 -3.70
N ALA A 43 1.80 11.25 -2.48
CA ALA A 43 3.12 10.80 -2.14
C ALA A 43 3.01 9.44 -1.44
N PRO A 44 3.98 8.54 -1.64
CA PRO A 44 4.02 7.29 -0.88
C PRO A 44 4.19 7.60 0.62
N PHE A 45 3.23 7.18 1.44
CA PHE A 45 3.32 7.23 2.90
C PHE A 45 3.91 5.93 3.41
N ILE A 46 5.18 5.98 3.79
CA ILE A 46 5.95 4.82 4.23
C ILE A 46 6.25 5.00 5.71
N ARG A 47 5.81 4.06 6.56
CA ARG A 47 6.07 4.08 8.00
C ARG A 47 6.49 2.71 8.48
N GLY A 48 7.76 2.59 8.88
CA GLY A 48 8.29 1.37 9.50
C GLY A 48 8.35 0.15 8.57
N VAL A 49 8.43 0.37 7.26
CA VAL A 49 8.59 -0.69 6.25
C VAL A 49 9.62 -0.26 5.21
N ASP A 50 10.39 -1.23 4.72
CA ASP A 50 11.24 -1.04 3.54
C ASP A 50 10.36 -1.08 2.29
N PHE A 51 10.26 0.05 1.59
CA PHE A 51 9.44 0.21 0.40
C PHE A 51 10.31 0.50 -0.81
N ALA A 52 10.31 -0.42 -1.78
CA ALA A 52 11.00 -0.27 -3.06
C ALA A 52 10.01 -0.46 -4.21
N VAL A 53 10.04 0.44 -5.18
CA VAL A 53 9.34 0.29 -6.46
C VAL A 53 10.39 0.18 -7.55
N ALA A 54 10.46 -0.98 -8.20
CA ALA A 54 11.34 -1.20 -9.34
C ALA A 54 10.51 -1.57 -10.57
N LEU A 55 10.86 -1.00 -11.72
CA LEU A 55 10.33 -1.44 -13.02
C LEU A 55 11.17 -2.63 -13.47
N ALA A 56 10.65 -3.83 -13.27
CA ALA A 56 11.30 -5.07 -13.70
C ALA A 56 10.29 -5.94 -14.50
N PRO A 57 10.78 -6.72 -15.48
CA PRO A 57 10.01 -7.83 -16.05
C PRO A 57 9.38 -8.69 -14.95
N ALA A 58 8.15 -9.20 -15.15
CA ALA A 58 7.37 -9.83 -14.09
C ALA A 58 8.13 -10.99 -13.40
N ASP A 59 8.81 -11.82 -14.18
CA ASP A 59 9.69 -12.91 -13.75
C ASP A 59 10.82 -12.42 -12.82
N LYS A 60 11.40 -11.25 -13.08
CA LYS A 60 12.41 -10.62 -12.22
C LYS A 60 11.79 -10.09 -10.93
N ALA A 61 10.63 -9.43 -11.00
CA ALA A 61 9.91 -8.94 -9.82
C ALA A 61 9.54 -10.07 -8.84
N PHE A 62 9.10 -11.22 -9.35
CA PHE A 62 8.79 -12.39 -8.52
C PHE A 62 10.02 -13.09 -7.93
N SER A 63 11.21 -12.88 -8.49
CA SER A 63 12.45 -13.47 -7.99
C SER A 63 13.05 -12.75 -6.78
N GLY A 64 12.63 -11.52 -6.48
CA GLY A 64 13.18 -10.69 -5.40
C GLY A 64 14.62 -10.19 -5.64
N LEU A 65 15.22 -10.47 -6.79
CA LEU A 65 16.52 -9.95 -7.21
C LEU A 65 16.32 -8.65 -7.99
N PHE A 66 16.69 -7.55 -7.36
CA PHE A 66 16.79 -6.23 -7.99
C PHE A 66 18.27 -5.84 -7.96
N ASP A 67 18.85 -5.59 -9.13
CA ASP A 67 20.22 -5.08 -9.33
C ASP A 67 20.13 -3.63 -9.80
#